data_AF-A0A1F2RQY5-F1
#
_entry.id   AF-A0A1F2RQY5-F1
#
_cell.length_a   1.000
_cell.length_b   1.000
_cell.length_c   1.000
_cell.angle_alpha   90.00
_cell.angle_beta   90.00
_cell.angle_gamma   90.00
#
_symmetry.space_group_name_H-M   'P 1'
#
loop_
_entity.id
_entity.type
_entity.pdbx_description
1 polymer ?
#
loop_
_entity_poly.entity_id
_entity_poly.type
_entity_poly.pdbx_seq_one_letter_code
_entity_poly.pdbx_strand_id
1 'polypeptide(L)'
;MKRLFLTACIIVLLTGLLSLHSFAQAQGGGSSTGSTGTSGSTGGRQPAPRQPTRPMGQPQGPMFVSGRVLMETGRPVSEPVSIELNCGLRPLQVIHTDLGGYFTFSLGTGVQSNFDFSASNESPASLGSSPTSSMTRGMGNSLTGCELRITVPGYHPLNHTLTQLSDMGRIDVGTLRLRRIAGVEGSAISVTSLLVPDDARKEYEKAIKELRNNQAASAREHLEKAIAKYDKYAAAWNELGRIFQTQGLKEKAGEAFERAIFIDAQYIPPYINLAYLQVQEQQWQAAVDTAGKALEMDQNIGFASFLQAIGKFNLNQVEAAEKSARDAEKGPHESMPQVHALLAEILLKKDAYTDAAKEMRTYLEEAPQGQFAEQMRKSLAQIDQFLASPQSDLNPPAPPAP
;
A
#
# COMPACT_ATOMS: atom_id res chain seq x y z
N MET A 1 11.01 -30.13 28.75
CA MET A 1 11.73 -28.93 29.21
C MET A 1 12.43 -28.19 28.08
N LYS A 2 13.36 -28.80 27.31
CA LYS A 2 14.05 -28.11 26.19
C LYS A 2 13.11 -27.45 25.16
N ARG A 3 12.02 -28.13 24.77
CA ARG A 3 10.98 -27.55 23.86
C ARG A 3 10.29 -26.33 24.48
N LEU A 4 9.71 -26.45 25.67
CA LEU A 4 9.08 -25.33 26.39
C LEU A 4 9.98 -24.09 26.54
N PHE A 5 11.27 -24.29 26.83
CA PHE A 5 12.24 -23.19 26.93
C PHE A 5 12.57 -22.56 25.57
N LEU A 6 12.61 -23.36 24.51
CA LEU A 6 12.82 -22.89 23.15
C LEU A 6 11.59 -22.10 22.67
N THR A 7 10.37 -22.58 22.90
CA THR A 7 9.13 -21.86 22.55
C THR A 7 9.05 -20.52 23.28
N ALA A 8 9.37 -20.48 24.58
CA ALA A 8 9.37 -19.23 25.35
C ALA A 8 10.44 -18.21 24.90
N CYS A 9 11.57 -18.67 24.36
CA CYS A 9 12.62 -17.79 23.82
C CYS A 9 12.32 -17.29 22.40
N ILE A 10 11.47 -17.99 21.65
CA ILE A 10 11.23 -17.72 20.23
C ILE A 10 9.90 -16.99 19.98
N ILE A 11 8.87 -17.19 20.82
CA ILE A 11 7.57 -16.49 20.64
C ILE A 11 7.81 -14.98 20.70
N VAL A 12 7.59 -14.35 19.54
CA VAL A 12 7.60 -12.91 19.37
C VAL A 12 6.24 -12.39 19.83
N LEU A 13 6.24 -11.33 20.62
CA LEU A 13 5.04 -10.53 20.81
C LEU A 13 4.97 -9.55 19.64
N LEU A 14 4.22 -9.89 18.58
CA LEU A 14 3.75 -8.92 17.57
C LEU A 14 2.77 -7.88 18.15
N THR A 15 2.83 -7.60 19.46
CA THR A 15 2.10 -6.50 20.10
C THR A 15 2.55 -5.12 19.61
N GLY A 16 3.62 -5.06 18.80
CA GLY A 16 4.14 -3.85 18.16
C GLY A 16 3.98 -3.83 16.63
N LEU A 17 2.98 -4.53 16.07
CA LEU A 17 2.79 -4.62 14.61
C LEU A 17 2.59 -3.28 13.89
N LEU A 18 2.28 -2.17 14.58
CA LEU A 18 1.82 -0.94 13.91
C LEU A 18 2.30 0.38 14.52
N SER A 19 3.33 0.38 15.37
CA SER A 19 3.91 1.63 15.86
C SER A 19 5.13 2.01 15.04
N LEU A 20 4.97 2.91 14.06
CA LEU A 20 6.12 3.61 13.47
C LEU A 20 5.80 5.06 13.04
N HIS A 21 6.63 5.96 13.57
CA HIS A 21 7.01 7.32 13.13
C HIS A 21 6.12 8.52 13.52
N SER A 22 6.52 9.17 14.62
CA SER A 22 6.50 10.64 14.73
C SER A 22 7.92 11.12 14.92
N PHE A 23 8.54 11.66 13.86
CA PHE A 23 9.52 12.74 13.97
C PHE A 23 9.51 13.51 12.65
N ALA A 24 8.56 14.44 12.56
CA ALA A 24 8.72 15.63 11.75
C ALA A 24 9.73 16.52 12.48
N GLN A 25 10.79 16.96 11.81
CA GLN A 25 11.52 18.14 12.24
C GLN A 25 11.56 19.13 11.08
N ALA A 26 10.64 20.08 11.20
CA ALA A 26 10.60 21.30 10.41
C ALA A 26 11.92 22.08 10.60
N GLN A 27 12.56 22.48 9.50
CA GLN A 27 13.48 23.61 9.53
C GLN A 27 12.75 24.84 9.00
N GLY A 28 12.57 25.79 9.91
CA GLY A 28 11.94 27.08 9.67
C GLY A 28 12.75 27.96 8.73
N GLY A 29 12.00 28.81 8.02
CA GLY A 29 12.55 29.87 7.20
C GLY A 29 13.24 30.96 8.02
N GLY A 30 14.28 31.53 7.43
CA GLY A 30 14.92 32.77 7.85
C GLY A 30 15.16 33.62 6.61
N SER A 31 14.53 34.79 6.60
CA SER A 31 14.55 35.78 5.53
C SER A 31 15.78 36.70 5.58
N SER A 32 16.15 37.21 4.40
CA SER A 32 16.81 38.49 4.10
C SER A 32 18.29 38.69 4.48
N THR A 33 19.10 39.08 3.50
CA THR A 33 19.59 40.48 3.31
C THR A 33 20.49 40.56 2.07
N GLY A 34 20.45 41.70 1.38
CA GLY A 34 21.03 41.90 0.05
C GLY A 34 22.50 42.32 0.02
N SER A 35 23.04 42.44 -1.19
CA SER A 35 24.19 43.30 -1.50
C SER A 35 24.24 43.62 -2.98
N THR A 36 24.23 44.92 -3.26
CA THR A 36 24.54 45.62 -4.51
C THR A 36 25.99 45.46 -4.95
N GLY A 37 26.25 45.58 -6.26
CA GLY A 37 27.59 45.72 -6.83
C GLY A 37 27.59 45.90 -8.36
N THR A 38 27.51 47.16 -8.80
CA THR A 38 27.93 47.73 -10.11
C THR A 38 29.39 47.33 -10.43
N SER A 39 29.98 47.31 -11.63
CA SER A 39 29.84 48.00 -12.93
C SER A 39 30.91 47.42 -13.88
N GLY A 40 30.78 47.54 -15.22
CA GLY A 40 31.95 47.45 -16.11
C GLY A 40 31.69 47.05 -17.57
N SER A 41 31.69 48.04 -18.46
CA SER A 41 31.67 47.92 -19.93
C SER A 41 33.01 47.46 -20.49
N THR A 42 33.03 46.66 -21.57
CA THR A 42 33.74 46.96 -22.84
C THR A 42 33.55 45.85 -23.88
N GLY A 43 33.43 46.27 -25.14
CA GLY A 43 33.06 45.42 -26.27
C GLY A 43 34.21 44.59 -26.88
N GLY A 44 33.81 43.54 -27.60
CA GLY A 44 34.69 42.73 -28.43
C GLY A 44 33.86 41.89 -29.41
N ARG A 45 34.14 42.06 -30.71
CA ARG A 45 33.52 41.40 -31.87
C ARG A 45 33.38 39.88 -31.69
N GLN A 46 32.18 39.36 -31.92
CA GLN A 46 31.88 37.93 -32.07
C GLN A 46 32.36 37.40 -33.43
N PRO A 47 33.07 36.26 -33.49
CA PRO A 47 32.99 35.34 -34.61
C PRO A 47 31.84 34.34 -34.38
N ALA A 48 31.08 34.06 -35.43
CA ALA A 48 29.96 33.13 -35.42
C ALA A 48 30.36 31.73 -34.89
N PRO A 49 29.59 31.12 -33.96
CA PRO A 49 29.87 29.76 -33.54
C PRO A 49 29.34 28.76 -34.58
N ARG A 50 30.23 27.85 -35.00
CA ARG A 50 29.93 26.65 -35.77
C ARG A 50 28.81 25.85 -35.07
N GLN A 51 27.78 25.48 -35.81
CA GLN A 51 26.80 24.49 -35.37
C GLN A 51 27.52 23.16 -35.06
N PRO A 52 27.39 22.59 -33.85
CA PRO A 52 27.62 21.18 -33.65
C PRO A 52 26.38 20.45 -34.15
N THR A 53 26.52 19.64 -35.19
CA THR A 53 25.56 18.61 -35.55
C THR A 53 25.37 17.70 -34.33
N ARG A 54 24.26 17.88 -33.60
CA ARG A 54 23.83 16.92 -32.59
C ARG A 54 23.54 15.59 -33.30
N PRO A 55 24.06 14.45 -32.82
CA PRO A 55 23.51 13.16 -33.20
C PRO A 55 22.03 13.16 -32.80
N MET A 56 21.14 12.65 -33.66
CA MET A 56 19.78 12.28 -33.25
C MET A 56 19.87 11.16 -32.20
N GLY A 57 20.11 11.52 -30.96
CA GLY A 57 19.90 10.66 -29.81
C GLY A 57 18.40 10.59 -29.55
N GLN A 58 17.86 9.38 -29.47
CA GLN A 58 16.51 9.13 -28.97
C GLN A 58 16.27 9.96 -27.69
N PRO A 59 15.10 10.59 -27.52
CA PRO A 59 14.80 11.29 -26.29
C PRO A 59 14.78 10.27 -25.14
N GLN A 60 15.84 10.28 -24.32
CA GLN A 60 15.92 9.57 -23.04
C GLN A 60 15.13 10.36 -21.99
N GLY A 61 13.83 10.55 -22.25
CA GLY A 61 12.88 11.10 -21.30
C GLY A 61 12.26 10.01 -20.42
N PRO A 62 11.68 10.36 -19.26
CA PRO A 62 10.91 9.41 -18.47
C PRO A 62 9.76 8.83 -19.29
N MET A 63 9.52 7.52 -19.13
CA MET A 63 8.40 6.84 -19.79
C MET A 63 7.11 7.18 -19.05
N PHE A 64 6.09 7.70 -19.72
CA PHE A 64 4.80 7.96 -19.09
C PHE A 64 3.82 6.85 -19.42
N VAL A 65 3.17 6.30 -18.40
CA VAL A 65 2.08 5.34 -18.55
C VAL A 65 0.79 6.03 -18.14
N SER A 66 -0.22 5.97 -18.99
CA SER A 66 -1.53 6.55 -18.72
C SER A 66 -2.65 5.58 -19.09
N GLY A 67 -3.80 5.75 -18.47
CA GLY A 67 -5.00 5.01 -18.82
C GLY A 67 -6.21 5.54 -18.08
N ARG A 68 -7.31 4.82 -18.21
CA ARG A 68 -8.56 5.16 -17.53
C ARG A 68 -9.25 3.92 -16.99
N VAL A 69 -9.74 3.97 -15.76
CA VAL A 69 -10.55 2.93 -15.13
C VAL A 69 -12.01 3.38 -15.11
N LEU A 70 -12.90 2.58 -15.70
CA LEU A 70 -14.33 2.82 -15.69
C LEU A 70 -15.07 1.63 -15.09
N MET A 71 -16.29 1.87 -14.63
CA MET A 71 -17.22 0.78 -14.38
C MET A 71 -17.65 0.13 -15.71
N GLU A 72 -18.12 -1.11 -15.68
CA GLU A 72 -18.68 -1.80 -16.85
C GLU A 72 -19.81 -1.00 -17.53
N THR A 73 -20.55 -0.19 -16.77
CA THR A 73 -21.58 0.74 -17.27
C THR A 73 -21.03 1.91 -18.11
N GLY A 74 -19.70 2.07 -18.19
CA GLY A 74 -19.02 3.18 -18.85
C GLY A 74 -18.94 4.46 -18.01
N ARG A 75 -19.45 4.45 -16.77
CA ARG A 75 -19.33 5.58 -15.84
C ARG A 75 -17.95 5.60 -15.17
N PRO A 76 -17.41 6.79 -14.84
CA PRO A 76 -16.22 6.91 -14.01
C PRO A 76 -16.38 6.22 -12.65
N VAL A 77 -15.26 5.79 -12.07
CA VAL A 77 -15.22 5.39 -10.67
C VAL A 77 -15.47 6.63 -9.80
N SER A 78 -16.47 6.56 -8.91
CA SER A 78 -16.85 7.71 -8.07
C SER A 78 -15.89 7.96 -6.91
N GLU A 79 -14.87 7.12 -6.77
CA GLU A 79 -13.84 7.12 -5.73
C GLU A 79 -12.50 6.68 -6.35
N PRO A 80 -11.35 7.11 -5.80
CA PRO A 80 -10.05 6.69 -6.27
C PRO A 80 -9.85 5.17 -6.18
N VAL A 81 -9.32 4.58 -7.25
CA VAL A 81 -8.98 3.16 -7.29
C VAL A 81 -7.45 3.01 -7.30
N SER A 82 -6.95 2.10 -6.47
CA SER A 82 -5.54 1.72 -6.42
C SER A 82 -5.15 0.82 -7.60
N ILE A 83 -4.01 1.12 -8.20
CA ILE A 83 -3.40 0.39 -9.31
C ILE A 83 -1.98 0.03 -8.91
N GLU A 84 -1.70 -1.25 -8.82
CA GLU A 84 -0.38 -1.78 -8.54
C GLU A 84 0.38 -2.01 -9.84
N LEU A 85 1.65 -1.59 -9.89
CA LEU A 85 2.57 -1.94 -10.96
C LEU A 85 3.52 -3.03 -10.51
N ASN A 86 3.46 -4.19 -11.14
CA ASN A 86 4.31 -5.34 -10.82
C ASN A 86 5.27 -5.61 -11.98
N CYS A 87 6.58 -5.46 -11.77
CA CYS A 87 7.60 -5.88 -12.75
C CYS A 87 8.56 -6.86 -12.08
N GLY A 88 8.24 -8.16 -12.15
CA GLY A 88 8.98 -9.20 -11.44
C GLY A 88 8.41 -9.48 -10.04
N LEU A 89 9.27 -9.75 -9.05
CA LEU A 89 8.87 -10.28 -7.74
C LEU A 89 8.36 -9.23 -6.72
N ARG A 90 8.36 -7.93 -7.06
CA ARG A 90 7.91 -6.88 -6.12
C ARG A 90 6.99 -5.88 -6.82
N PRO A 91 5.90 -5.44 -6.16
CA PRO A 91 5.17 -4.25 -6.60
C PRO A 91 6.12 -3.06 -6.54
N LEU A 92 6.27 -2.38 -7.68
CA LEU A 92 7.12 -1.20 -7.82
C LEU A 92 6.44 0.06 -7.30
N GLN A 93 5.11 0.13 -7.37
CA GLN A 93 4.33 1.31 -7.00
C GLN A 93 2.84 1.00 -6.87
N VAL A 94 2.15 1.76 -6.00
CA VAL A 94 0.69 1.92 -5.99
C VAL A 94 0.33 3.31 -6.50
N ILE A 95 -0.50 3.39 -7.54
CA ILE A 95 -0.98 4.59 -8.22
C ILE A 95 -2.48 4.72 -7.99
N HIS A 96 -3.04 5.93 -7.93
CA HIS A 96 -4.48 6.12 -7.69
C HIS A 96 -5.16 6.91 -8.80
N THR A 97 -6.32 6.43 -9.27
CA THR A 97 -7.12 7.16 -10.27
C THR A 97 -7.74 8.43 -9.70
N ASP A 98 -7.90 9.50 -10.49
CA ASP A 98 -8.84 10.57 -10.15
C ASP A 98 -10.31 10.08 -10.14
N LEU A 99 -11.25 10.97 -9.81
CA LEU A 99 -12.69 10.65 -9.82
C LEU A 99 -13.29 10.55 -11.25
N GLY A 100 -12.50 10.92 -12.26
CA GLY A 100 -12.79 10.66 -13.67
C GLY A 100 -12.33 9.25 -14.12
N GLY A 101 -11.62 8.54 -13.25
CA GLY A 101 -10.98 7.24 -13.50
C GLY A 101 -9.63 7.34 -14.18
N TYR A 102 -9.11 8.54 -14.47
CA TYR A 102 -7.82 8.70 -15.14
C TYR A 102 -6.67 8.45 -14.19
N PHE A 103 -5.62 7.83 -14.73
CA PHE A 103 -4.33 7.76 -14.06
C PHE A 103 -3.21 8.08 -15.04
N THR A 104 -2.13 8.64 -14.52
CA THR A 104 -0.89 8.86 -15.25
C THR A 104 0.27 8.81 -14.27
N PHE A 105 1.32 8.08 -14.61
CA PHE A 105 2.54 8.02 -13.81
C PHE A 105 3.76 7.97 -14.73
N SER A 106 4.92 8.41 -14.23
CA SER A 106 6.19 8.18 -14.92
C SER A 106 6.90 6.97 -14.37
N LEU A 107 7.66 6.30 -15.23
CA LEU A 107 8.67 5.33 -14.86
C LEU A 107 10.03 5.95 -15.13
N GLY A 108 10.74 6.27 -14.06
CA GLY A 108 12.13 6.68 -14.11
C GLY A 108 13.08 5.52 -13.81
N THR A 109 14.39 5.74 -13.96
CA THR A 109 15.43 4.73 -13.76
C THR A 109 15.75 4.47 -12.29
N GLY A 110 14.77 4.56 -11.38
CA GLY A 110 14.96 4.34 -9.94
C GLY A 110 13.68 4.39 -9.11
N VAL A 111 13.70 3.73 -7.95
CA VAL A 111 12.59 3.59 -6.98
C VAL A 111 12.04 4.94 -6.49
N GLN A 112 12.86 6.00 -6.57
CA GLN A 112 12.52 7.37 -6.14
C GLN A 112 12.00 8.28 -7.27
N SER A 113 11.83 7.77 -8.50
CA SER A 113 11.54 8.59 -9.70
C SER A 113 10.18 8.34 -10.34
N ASN A 114 9.32 7.56 -9.68
CA ASN A 114 8.01 7.20 -10.22
C ASN A 114 6.91 8.05 -9.57
N PHE A 115 6.75 9.28 -10.07
CA PHE A 115 5.72 10.20 -9.59
C PHE A 115 4.33 9.82 -10.14
N ASP A 116 3.33 9.80 -9.26
CA ASP A 116 1.92 9.70 -9.64
C ASP A 116 1.41 11.09 -10.08
N PHE A 117 1.17 11.26 -11.38
CA PHE A 117 0.67 12.50 -11.99
C PHE A 117 -0.87 12.53 -12.11
N SER A 118 -1.57 11.51 -11.61
CA SER A 118 -3.03 11.41 -11.70
C SER A 118 -3.78 12.51 -10.94
N ALA A 119 -3.05 13.39 -10.22
CA ALA A 119 -3.58 14.53 -9.46
C ALA A 119 -3.31 15.89 -10.13
N SER A 120 -2.52 15.94 -11.20
CA SER A 120 -2.21 17.19 -11.88
C SER A 120 -3.06 17.32 -13.14
N ASN A 121 -3.85 18.41 -13.23
CA ASN A 121 -4.28 18.94 -14.53
C ASN A 121 -3.07 19.34 -15.41
N GLU A 122 -1.85 19.17 -14.92
CA GLU A 122 -0.62 19.31 -15.67
C GLU A 122 -0.42 18.10 -16.58
N SER A 123 -0.48 18.39 -17.87
CA SER A 123 0.10 17.48 -18.85
C SER A 123 1.62 17.40 -18.59
N PRO A 124 2.26 16.22 -18.77
CA PRO A 124 3.72 16.08 -18.68
C PRO A 124 4.50 17.10 -19.54
N ALA A 125 3.85 17.67 -20.56
CA ALA A 125 4.36 18.73 -21.43
C ALA A 125 4.51 20.11 -20.76
N SER A 126 3.96 20.33 -19.56
CA SER A 126 3.98 21.64 -18.87
C SER A 126 5.14 21.81 -17.88
N LEU A 127 5.80 20.72 -17.49
CA LEU A 127 7.01 20.74 -16.67
C LEU A 127 8.24 20.85 -17.58
N GLY A 128 8.48 22.06 -18.08
CA GLY A 128 9.66 22.45 -18.87
C GLY A 128 10.98 22.45 -18.07
N SER A 129 11.21 21.48 -17.20
CA SER A 129 12.44 21.35 -16.44
C SER A 129 12.83 19.89 -16.32
N SER A 130 13.71 19.44 -17.22
CA SER A 130 14.48 18.22 -17.07
C SER A 130 15.11 18.21 -15.66
N PRO A 131 14.88 17.19 -14.82
CA PRO A 131 15.75 16.98 -13.69
C PRO A 131 17.11 16.62 -14.25
N THR A 132 18.09 17.49 -14.04
CA THR A 132 19.50 17.22 -14.29
C THR A 132 20.00 16.22 -13.25
N SER A 133 19.61 14.95 -13.36
CA SER A 133 20.24 13.85 -12.63
C SER A 133 21.25 13.18 -13.54
N SER A 134 22.52 13.43 -13.24
CA SER A 134 23.69 12.77 -13.79
C SER A 134 23.50 11.25 -13.87
N MET A 135 23.89 10.72 -15.04
CA MET A 135 23.81 9.34 -15.44
C MET A 135 24.22 8.33 -14.36
N THR A 136 23.32 7.40 -14.05
CA THR A 136 23.69 6.05 -13.62
C THR A 136 23.08 5.10 -14.64
N ARG A 137 23.93 4.48 -15.48
CA ARG A 137 23.51 3.43 -16.43
C ARG A 137 23.09 2.20 -15.62
N GLY A 138 21.83 1.78 -15.71
CA GLY A 138 21.45 0.51 -15.09
C GLY A 138 19.97 0.21 -14.93
N MET A 139 19.19 0.21 -16.01
CA MET A 139 18.10 -0.75 -16.23
C MET A 139 17.63 -0.56 -17.67
N GLY A 140 17.54 -1.64 -18.45
CA GLY A 140 17.07 -1.56 -19.84
C GLY A 140 15.65 -0.97 -19.90
N ASN A 141 15.40 -0.11 -20.89
CA ASN A 141 14.13 0.59 -21.15
C ASN A 141 12.98 -0.36 -21.58
N SER A 142 12.94 -1.60 -21.09
CA SER A 142 11.93 -2.58 -21.44
C SER A 142 10.94 -2.72 -20.28
N LEU A 143 9.78 -2.10 -20.44
CA LEU A 143 8.59 -2.35 -19.61
C LEU A 143 7.88 -3.64 -20.02
N THR A 144 8.46 -4.37 -20.99
CA THR A 144 7.98 -5.68 -21.42
C THR A 144 8.00 -6.65 -20.24
N GLY A 145 6.82 -7.10 -19.83
CA GLY A 145 6.66 -8.04 -18.71
C GLY A 145 6.28 -7.38 -17.38
N CYS A 146 6.13 -6.06 -17.34
CA CYS A 146 5.42 -5.39 -16.25
C CYS A 146 3.91 -5.62 -16.40
N GLU A 147 3.20 -5.78 -15.29
CA GLU A 147 1.75 -5.95 -15.23
C GLU A 147 1.14 -4.85 -14.36
N LEU A 148 0.15 -4.14 -14.90
CA LEU A 148 -0.76 -3.33 -14.11
C LEU A 148 -1.84 -4.21 -13.53
N ARG A 149 -2.02 -4.12 -12.22
CA ARG A 149 -2.93 -4.94 -11.45
C ARG A 149 -3.88 -4.04 -10.69
N ILE A 150 -5.18 -4.21 -10.92
CA ILE A 150 -6.24 -3.41 -10.29
C ILE A 150 -7.13 -4.35 -9.50
N THR A 151 -7.18 -4.11 -8.20
CA THR A 151 -7.94 -4.90 -7.23
C THR A 151 -8.90 -3.99 -6.51
N VAL A 152 -10.20 -4.28 -6.61
CA VAL A 152 -11.24 -3.51 -5.95
C VAL A 152 -12.22 -4.51 -5.34
N PRO A 153 -12.36 -4.57 -4.00
CA PRO A 153 -13.34 -5.44 -3.35
C PRO A 153 -14.74 -5.32 -4.00
N GLY A 154 -15.34 -6.46 -4.31
CA GLY A 154 -16.59 -6.56 -5.08
C GLY A 154 -16.46 -6.53 -6.60
N TYR A 155 -15.26 -6.45 -7.17
CA TYR A 155 -15.01 -6.49 -8.62
C TYR A 155 -13.98 -7.56 -8.98
N HIS A 156 -14.12 -8.11 -10.20
CA HIS A 156 -13.12 -9.03 -10.74
C HIS A 156 -11.79 -8.29 -10.89
N PRO A 157 -10.66 -8.92 -10.50
CA PRO A 157 -9.36 -8.30 -10.68
C PRO A 157 -9.05 -8.07 -12.15
N LEU A 158 -8.38 -6.96 -12.44
CA LEU A 158 -7.91 -6.63 -13.78
C LEU A 158 -6.39 -6.66 -13.81
N ASN A 159 -5.88 -7.37 -14.80
CA ASN A 159 -4.47 -7.54 -15.07
C ASN A 159 -4.20 -7.06 -16.50
N HIS A 160 -3.22 -6.18 -16.68
CA HIS A 160 -2.83 -5.68 -17.99
C HIS A 160 -1.32 -5.68 -18.13
N THR A 161 -0.79 -6.57 -18.97
CA THR A 161 0.64 -6.63 -19.28
C THR A 161 1.02 -5.46 -20.18
N LEU A 162 2.01 -4.69 -19.74
CA LEU A 162 2.62 -3.64 -20.55
C LEU A 162 3.44 -4.28 -21.67
N THR A 163 2.96 -4.17 -22.90
CA THR A 163 3.69 -4.57 -24.11
C THR A 163 4.47 -3.38 -24.66
N GLN A 164 5.75 -3.54 -24.97
CA GLN A 164 6.59 -2.47 -25.49
C GLN A 164 6.27 -2.19 -26.96
N LEU A 165 5.86 -0.95 -27.24
CA LEU A 165 6.08 -0.16 -28.46
C LEU A 165 5.44 1.21 -28.22
N SER A 166 6.23 2.16 -27.70
CA SER A 166 5.80 3.55 -27.62
C SER A 166 6.47 4.35 -28.75
N ASP A 167 5.67 5.00 -29.58
CA ASP A 167 6.11 6.22 -30.23
C ASP A 167 6.34 7.27 -29.12
N MET A 168 7.54 7.85 -29.07
CA MET A 168 7.85 9.04 -28.26
C MET A 168 7.76 8.92 -26.72
N GLY A 169 7.87 7.72 -26.14
CA GLY A 169 8.03 7.55 -24.69
C GLY A 169 6.74 7.63 -23.85
N ARG A 170 5.58 7.37 -24.48
CA ARG A 170 4.28 7.27 -23.82
C ARG A 170 3.63 5.91 -24.06
N ILE A 171 3.07 5.31 -23.03
CA ILE A 171 2.27 4.09 -23.09
C ILE A 171 0.86 4.44 -22.63
N ASP A 172 -0.11 4.32 -23.54
CA ASP A 172 -1.52 4.42 -23.21
C ASP A 172 -2.10 3.00 -23.13
N VAL A 173 -2.54 2.59 -21.93
CA VAL A 173 -3.15 1.26 -21.73
C VAL A 173 -4.65 1.26 -22.03
N GLY A 174 -5.18 2.40 -22.47
CA GLY A 174 -6.57 2.57 -22.84
C GLY A 174 -7.51 2.53 -21.63
N THR A 175 -8.73 2.03 -21.87
CA THR A 175 -9.79 1.99 -20.86
C THR A 175 -9.93 0.57 -20.27
N LEU A 176 -9.68 0.46 -18.98
CA LEU A 176 -9.84 -0.74 -18.17
C LEU A 176 -11.22 -0.71 -17.50
N ARG A 177 -11.99 -1.80 -17.57
CA ARG A 177 -13.37 -1.85 -17.09
C ARG A 177 -13.55 -2.77 -15.89
N LEU A 178 -13.94 -2.22 -14.75
CA LEU A 178 -14.28 -2.95 -13.55
C LEU A 178 -15.64 -3.66 -13.72
N ARG A 179 -15.64 -4.99 -13.54
CA ARG A 179 -16.83 -5.83 -13.62
C ARG A 179 -17.20 -6.35 -12.24
N ARG A 180 -18.41 -6.05 -11.77
CA ARG A 180 -18.88 -6.46 -10.44
C ARG A 180 -18.94 -7.99 -10.37
N ILE A 181 -18.51 -8.57 -9.24
CA ILE A 181 -18.65 -10.00 -9.01
C ILE A 181 -20.11 -10.30 -8.67
N ALA A 182 -20.72 -11.26 -9.35
CA ALA A 182 -22.09 -11.67 -9.08
C ALA A 182 -22.17 -12.34 -7.70
N GLY A 183 -23.20 -11.99 -6.92
CA GLY A 183 -23.43 -12.56 -5.59
C GLY A 183 -22.59 -11.97 -4.46
N VAL A 184 -21.63 -11.08 -4.74
CA VAL A 184 -20.91 -10.33 -3.70
C VAL A 184 -21.78 -9.17 -3.24
N GLU A 185 -22.00 -9.03 -1.94
CA GLU A 185 -22.91 -8.03 -1.38
C GLU A 185 -22.24 -6.66 -1.28
N GLY A 186 -21.01 -6.61 -0.75
CA GLY A 186 -20.29 -5.34 -0.55
C GLY A 186 -19.46 -4.87 -1.74
N SER A 187 -18.98 -3.64 -1.63
CA SER A 187 -18.09 -3.02 -2.62
C SER A 187 -17.12 -2.04 -1.97
N ALA A 188 -15.95 -1.88 -2.57
CA ALA A 188 -15.03 -0.80 -2.24
C ALA A 188 -15.41 0.56 -2.82
N ILE A 189 -16.48 0.64 -3.61
CA ILE A 189 -17.06 1.91 -4.08
C ILE A 189 -18.45 2.01 -3.48
N SER A 190 -18.72 3.07 -2.71
CA SER A 190 -20.02 3.28 -2.08
C SER A 190 -21.08 3.60 -3.13
N VAL A 191 -22.26 2.99 -2.98
CA VAL A 191 -23.39 3.29 -3.87
C VAL A 191 -23.92 4.71 -3.64
N THR A 192 -23.71 5.24 -2.43
CA THR A 192 -24.16 6.58 -2.05
C THR A 192 -23.37 7.68 -2.77
N SER A 193 -22.14 7.37 -3.21
CA SER A 193 -21.29 8.24 -4.04
C SER A 193 -21.95 8.61 -5.39
N LEU A 194 -22.90 7.80 -5.89
CA LEU A 194 -23.64 8.07 -7.12
C LEU A 194 -24.67 9.21 -6.99
N LEU A 195 -25.13 9.49 -5.76
CA LEU A 195 -26.16 10.47 -5.46
C LEU A 195 -25.58 11.82 -4.97
N VAL A 196 -24.25 11.92 -4.89
CA VAL A 196 -23.55 13.09 -4.38
C VAL A 196 -23.77 14.30 -5.31
N PRO A 197 -24.29 15.43 -4.79
CA PRO A 197 -24.38 16.68 -5.53
C PRO A 197 -23.02 17.19 -6.01
N ASP A 198 -22.99 17.88 -7.15
CA ASP A 198 -21.73 18.32 -7.78
C ASP A 198 -20.87 19.21 -6.89
N ASP A 199 -21.47 20.05 -6.04
CA ASP A 199 -20.72 20.93 -5.15
C ASP A 199 -20.06 20.18 -3.99
N ALA A 200 -20.72 19.16 -3.42
CA ALA A 200 -20.12 18.25 -2.44
C ALA A 200 -19.00 17.39 -3.09
N ARG A 201 -19.24 16.88 -4.30
CA ARG A 201 -18.27 16.10 -5.06
C ARG A 201 -16.99 16.90 -5.35
N LYS A 202 -17.12 18.17 -5.75
CA LYS A 202 -15.97 19.06 -6.00
C LYS A 202 -15.11 19.28 -4.77
N GLU A 203 -15.73 19.41 -3.58
CA GLU A 203 -14.97 19.52 -2.33
C GLU A 203 -14.25 18.21 -2.00
N TYR A 204 -14.91 17.06 -2.17
CA TYR A 204 -14.26 15.76 -2.01
C TYR A 204 -13.08 15.55 -2.99
N GLU A 205 -13.23 15.94 -4.26
CA GLU A 205 -12.17 15.86 -5.26
C GLU A 205 -10.93 16.69 -4.87
N LYS A 206 -11.14 17.91 -4.34
CA LYS A 206 -10.05 18.74 -3.80
C LYS A 206 -9.37 18.05 -2.63
N ALA A 207 -10.13 17.47 -1.70
CA ALA A 207 -9.56 16.75 -0.57
C ALA A 207 -8.68 15.57 -1.02
N ILE A 208 -9.15 14.75 -1.96
CA ILE A 208 -8.37 13.63 -2.51
C ILE A 208 -7.07 14.14 -3.15
N LYS A 209 -7.13 15.24 -3.90
CA LYS A 209 -5.95 15.86 -4.50
C LYS A 209 -4.94 16.31 -3.43
N GLU A 210 -5.41 16.93 -2.35
CA GLU A 210 -4.56 17.39 -1.25
C GLU A 210 -3.97 16.25 -0.41
N LEU A 211 -4.73 15.16 -0.20
CA LEU A 211 -4.21 13.95 0.43
C LEU A 211 -3.01 13.39 -0.35
N ARG A 212 -3.08 13.39 -1.68
CA ARG A 212 -1.97 12.96 -2.55
C ARG A 212 -0.75 13.88 -2.46
N ASN A 213 -0.97 15.17 -2.19
CA ASN A 213 0.10 16.14 -1.96
C ASN A 213 0.62 16.12 -0.50
N ASN A 214 0.23 15.13 0.31
CA ASN A 214 0.54 15.03 1.74
C ASN A 214 0.03 16.24 2.57
N GLN A 215 -1.00 16.93 2.11
CA GLN A 215 -1.60 18.11 2.75
C GLN A 215 -2.84 17.72 3.57
N ALA A 216 -2.66 16.83 4.56
CA ALA A 216 -3.77 16.25 5.32
C ALA A 216 -4.66 17.27 6.05
N ALA A 217 -4.11 18.39 6.51
CA ALA A 217 -4.88 19.45 7.16
C ALA A 217 -5.84 20.17 6.19
N SER A 218 -5.37 20.50 4.99
CA SER A 218 -6.20 21.11 3.95
C SER A 218 -7.27 20.12 3.48
N ALA A 219 -6.86 18.86 3.27
CA ALA A 219 -7.77 17.82 2.81
C ALA A 219 -8.94 17.62 3.77
N ARG A 220 -8.65 17.66 5.07
CA ARG A 220 -9.66 17.60 6.12
C ARG A 220 -10.67 18.74 6.00
N GLU A 221 -10.24 19.97 5.78
CA GLU A 221 -11.15 21.13 5.60
C GLU A 221 -12.09 20.90 4.41
N HIS A 222 -11.56 20.38 3.30
CA HIS A 222 -12.35 20.05 2.12
C HIS A 222 -13.32 18.88 2.34
N LEU A 223 -12.93 17.85 3.11
CA LEU A 223 -13.83 16.76 3.51
C LEU A 223 -14.96 17.26 4.41
N GLU A 224 -14.64 18.10 5.41
CA GLU A 224 -15.64 18.70 6.30
C GLU A 224 -16.65 19.56 5.50
N LYS A 225 -16.20 20.30 4.48
CA LYS A 225 -17.08 21.02 3.55
C LYS A 225 -17.93 20.08 2.69
N ALA A 226 -17.37 19.00 2.18
CA ALA A 226 -18.10 18.01 1.39
C ALA A 226 -19.23 17.37 2.22
N ILE A 227 -18.93 17.00 3.47
CA ILE A 227 -19.88 16.42 4.42
C ILE A 227 -20.94 17.44 4.84
N ALA A 228 -20.58 18.71 5.05
CA ALA A 228 -21.55 19.77 5.37
C ALA A 228 -22.55 20.00 4.23
N LYS A 229 -22.14 19.76 2.98
CA LYS A 229 -23.00 19.85 1.79
C LYS A 229 -23.84 18.60 1.58
N TYR A 230 -23.29 17.43 1.90
CA TYR A 230 -23.95 16.14 1.75
C TYR A 230 -23.48 15.19 2.86
N ASP A 231 -24.27 15.11 3.93
CA ASP A 231 -23.93 14.36 5.15
C ASP A 231 -23.96 12.84 4.95
N LYS A 232 -24.58 12.38 3.85
CA LYS A 232 -24.63 10.97 3.39
C LYS A 232 -23.49 10.59 2.45
N TYR A 233 -22.37 11.33 2.46
CA TYR A 233 -21.19 10.99 1.67
C TYR A 233 -20.31 9.97 2.40
N ALA A 234 -20.62 8.67 2.29
CA ALA A 234 -19.89 7.62 3.02
C ALA A 234 -18.37 7.63 2.77
N ALA A 235 -17.96 7.84 1.51
CA ALA A 235 -16.54 7.92 1.14
C ALA A 235 -15.81 9.10 1.83
N ALA A 236 -16.45 10.27 1.94
CA ALA A 236 -15.87 11.42 2.61
C ALA A 236 -15.68 11.18 4.12
N TRP A 237 -16.65 10.52 4.77
CA TRP A 237 -16.53 10.11 6.17
C TRP A 237 -15.40 9.09 6.37
N ASN A 238 -15.26 8.11 5.46
CA ASN A 238 -14.17 7.15 5.50
C ASN A 238 -12.80 7.84 5.38
N GLU A 239 -12.63 8.76 4.43
CA GLU A 239 -11.37 9.50 4.29
C GLU A 239 -11.08 10.40 5.49
N LEU A 240 -12.11 11.02 6.08
CA LEU A 240 -11.96 11.82 7.29
C LEU A 240 -11.49 10.96 8.47
N GLY A 241 -12.03 9.74 8.60
CA GLY A 241 -11.59 8.76 9.59
C GLY A 241 -10.12 8.38 9.42
N ARG A 242 -9.66 8.15 8.18
CA ARG A 242 -8.24 7.88 7.88
C ARG A 242 -7.34 9.05 8.31
N ILE A 243 -7.74 10.29 8.03
CA ILE A 243 -6.98 11.46 8.48
C ILE A 243 -6.89 11.48 10.01
N PHE A 244 -8.01 11.30 10.72
CA PHE A 244 -8.00 11.25 12.18
C PHE A 244 -7.11 10.14 12.74
N GLN A 245 -7.13 8.96 12.13
CA GLN A 245 -6.28 7.85 12.51
C GLN A 245 -4.79 8.20 12.36
N THR A 246 -4.38 8.78 11.23
CA THR A 246 -2.97 9.19 11.03
C THR A 246 -2.51 10.29 11.99
N GLN A 247 -3.45 11.11 12.49
CA GLN A 247 -3.21 12.13 13.50
C GLN A 247 -3.22 11.57 14.94
N GLY A 248 -3.49 10.28 15.13
CA GLY A 248 -3.63 9.65 16.44
C GLY A 248 -4.93 10.02 17.18
N LEU A 249 -5.90 10.64 16.49
CA LEU A 249 -7.22 10.99 17.03
C LEU A 249 -8.17 9.80 16.91
N LYS A 250 -7.88 8.74 17.67
CA LYS A 250 -8.48 7.41 17.49
C LYS A 250 -9.99 7.37 17.68
N GLU A 251 -10.52 8.06 18.69
CA GLU A 251 -11.97 8.13 18.94
C GLU A 251 -12.72 8.75 17.75
N LYS A 252 -12.24 9.90 17.25
CA LYS A 252 -12.81 10.57 16.07
C LYS A 252 -12.70 9.72 14.80
N ALA A 253 -11.62 8.96 14.66
CA ALA A 253 -11.44 8.04 13.55
C ALA A 253 -12.52 6.94 13.59
N GLY A 254 -12.74 6.33 14.76
CA GLY A 254 -13.79 5.35 14.99
C GLY A 254 -15.18 5.90 14.64
N GLU A 255 -15.55 7.06 15.18
CA GLU A 255 -16.83 7.73 14.90
C GLU A 255 -17.05 7.96 13.40
N ALA A 256 -16.01 8.43 12.69
CA ALA A 256 -16.09 8.68 11.26
C ALA A 256 -16.27 7.39 10.44
N PHE A 257 -15.55 6.31 10.78
CA PHE A 257 -15.73 5.01 10.13
C PHE A 257 -17.11 4.41 10.41
N GLU A 258 -17.58 4.46 11.66
CA GLU A 258 -18.92 4.03 12.04
C GLU A 258 -20.01 4.83 11.32
N ARG A 259 -19.80 6.13 11.13
CA ARG A 259 -20.71 6.97 10.36
C ARG A 259 -20.76 6.56 8.89
N ALA A 260 -19.60 6.27 8.27
CA ALA A 260 -19.55 5.76 6.91
C ALA A 260 -20.30 4.42 6.76
N ILE A 261 -20.11 3.50 7.72
CA ILE A 261 -20.82 2.20 7.79
C ILE A 261 -22.33 2.40 7.95
N PHE A 262 -22.75 3.34 8.81
CA PHE A 262 -24.17 3.63 9.02
C PHE A 262 -24.85 4.17 7.76
N ILE A 263 -24.13 4.98 6.97
CA ILE A 263 -24.63 5.56 5.72
C ILE A 263 -24.72 4.49 4.61
N ASP A 264 -23.70 3.64 4.51
CA ASP A 264 -23.64 2.57 3.52
C ASP A 264 -23.07 1.30 4.16
N ALA A 265 -23.97 0.40 4.58
CA ALA A 265 -23.61 -0.85 5.24
C ALA A 265 -22.85 -1.82 4.32
N GLN A 266 -22.92 -1.63 3.00
CA GLN A 266 -22.24 -2.45 1.99
C GLN A 266 -20.89 -1.86 1.54
N TYR A 267 -20.49 -0.73 2.11
CA TYR A 267 -19.21 -0.08 1.82
C TYR A 267 -18.08 -0.71 2.64
N ILE A 268 -17.25 -1.51 1.99
CA ILE A 268 -16.21 -2.35 2.63
C ILE A 268 -15.07 -1.54 3.31
N PRO A 269 -14.50 -0.47 2.72
CA PRO A 269 -13.32 0.22 3.25
C PRO A 269 -13.42 0.68 4.71
N PRO A 270 -14.52 1.28 5.20
CA PRO A 270 -14.60 1.70 6.60
C PRO A 270 -14.59 0.52 7.58
N TYR A 271 -15.07 -0.68 7.22
CA TYR A 271 -14.92 -1.87 8.06
C TYR A 271 -13.45 -2.28 8.20
N ILE A 272 -12.71 -2.26 7.09
CA ILE A 272 -11.28 -2.58 7.10
C ILE A 272 -10.52 -1.57 7.96
N ASN A 273 -10.77 -0.27 7.76
CA ASN A 273 -10.09 0.79 8.50
C ASN A 273 -10.43 0.76 10.00
N LEU A 274 -11.70 0.50 10.34
CA LEU A 274 -12.13 0.33 11.73
C LEU A 274 -11.51 -0.90 12.38
N ALA A 275 -11.48 -2.05 11.69
CA ALA A 275 -10.84 -3.26 12.20
C ALA A 275 -9.33 -3.04 12.43
N TYR A 276 -8.68 -2.32 11.52
CA TYR A 276 -7.27 -1.95 11.64
C TYR A 276 -7.03 -1.02 12.85
N LEU A 277 -7.87 -0.01 13.05
CA LEU A 277 -7.84 0.84 14.24
C LEU A 277 -8.04 0.03 15.54
N GLN A 278 -8.99 -0.91 15.54
CA GLN A 278 -9.25 -1.80 16.67
C GLN A 278 -8.07 -2.72 16.98
N VAL A 279 -7.36 -3.22 15.96
CA VAL A 279 -6.09 -3.95 16.14
C VAL A 279 -5.03 -3.05 16.79
N GLN A 280 -4.90 -1.79 16.37
CA GLN A 280 -3.97 -0.83 16.99
C GLN A 280 -4.31 -0.56 18.47
N GLU A 281 -5.60 -0.55 18.79
CA GLU A 281 -6.12 -0.37 20.15
C GLU A 281 -6.18 -1.67 20.97
N GLN A 282 -5.70 -2.79 20.43
CA GLN A 282 -5.76 -4.11 21.07
C GLN A 282 -7.18 -4.56 21.43
N GLN A 283 -8.19 -4.03 20.74
CA GLN A 283 -9.59 -4.41 20.84
C GLN A 283 -9.84 -5.68 20.01
N TRP A 284 -9.20 -6.78 20.42
CA TRP A 284 -9.06 -7.97 19.57
C TRP A 284 -10.39 -8.57 19.12
N GLN A 285 -11.38 -8.68 20.01
CA GLN A 285 -12.70 -9.23 19.64
C GLN A 285 -13.42 -8.31 18.65
N ALA A 286 -13.42 -7.00 18.90
CA ALA A 286 -14.04 -6.03 18.00
C ALA A 286 -13.39 -6.05 16.61
N ALA A 287 -12.05 -6.15 16.55
CA ALA A 287 -11.32 -6.29 15.29
C ALA A 287 -11.71 -7.57 14.53
N VAL A 288 -11.85 -8.70 15.21
CA VAL A 288 -12.29 -9.97 14.61
C VAL A 288 -13.70 -9.85 14.02
N ASP A 289 -14.62 -9.24 14.77
CA ASP A 289 -16.02 -9.09 14.37
C ASP A 289 -16.15 -8.10 13.21
N THR A 290 -15.45 -6.96 13.26
CA THR A 290 -15.49 -5.93 12.22
C THR A 290 -14.84 -6.40 10.92
N ALA A 291 -13.68 -7.06 10.99
CA ALA A 291 -13.08 -7.69 9.82
C ALA A 291 -13.95 -8.84 9.28
N GLY A 292 -14.64 -9.56 10.17
CA GLY A 292 -15.61 -10.60 9.80
C GLY A 292 -16.73 -10.06 8.91
N LYS A 293 -17.31 -8.91 9.25
CA LYS A 293 -18.33 -8.25 8.43
C LYS A 293 -17.83 -7.87 7.03
N ALA A 294 -16.57 -7.44 6.92
CA ALA A 294 -15.96 -7.20 5.61
C ALA A 294 -15.86 -8.49 4.77
N LEU A 295 -15.47 -9.59 5.42
CA LEU A 295 -15.32 -10.91 4.78
C LEU A 295 -16.66 -11.60 4.45
N GLU A 296 -17.72 -11.31 5.20
CA GLU A 296 -19.09 -11.72 4.84
C GLU A 296 -19.52 -11.08 3.53
N MET A 297 -19.14 -9.82 3.31
CA MET A 297 -19.42 -9.10 2.08
C MET A 297 -18.57 -9.57 0.91
N ASP A 298 -17.25 -9.74 1.10
CA ASP A 298 -16.31 -10.26 0.10
C ASP A 298 -15.21 -11.09 0.80
N GLN A 299 -15.22 -12.40 0.56
CA GLN A 299 -14.32 -13.35 1.22
C GLN A 299 -12.86 -13.25 0.75
N ASN A 300 -12.58 -12.53 -0.34
CA ASN A 300 -11.25 -12.47 -0.95
C ASN A 300 -10.44 -11.24 -0.52
N ILE A 301 -10.83 -10.57 0.57
CA ILE A 301 -10.10 -9.42 1.10
C ILE A 301 -8.94 -9.91 2.00
N GLY A 302 -7.76 -10.10 1.40
CA GLY A 302 -6.56 -10.60 2.09
C GLY A 302 -6.21 -9.81 3.37
N PHE A 303 -6.22 -8.48 3.31
CA PHE A 303 -5.94 -7.64 4.47
C PHE A 303 -6.95 -7.79 5.61
N ALA A 304 -8.25 -7.99 5.31
CA ALA A 304 -9.26 -8.26 6.34
C ALA A 304 -9.02 -9.62 7.02
N SER A 305 -8.66 -10.66 6.25
CA SER A 305 -8.24 -11.96 6.78
C SER A 305 -7.00 -11.84 7.68
N PHE A 306 -6.04 -11.00 7.31
CA PHE A 306 -4.86 -10.71 8.12
C PHE A 306 -5.22 -10.03 9.46
N LEU A 307 -6.06 -8.99 9.45
CA LEU A 307 -6.54 -8.34 10.67
C LEU A 307 -7.30 -9.30 11.58
N GLN A 308 -8.15 -10.15 10.99
CA GLN A 308 -8.88 -11.17 11.74
C GLN A 308 -7.93 -12.21 12.35
N ALA A 309 -6.87 -12.60 11.64
CA ALA A 309 -5.85 -13.51 12.16
C ALA A 309 -5.10 -12.93 13.36
N ILE A 310 -4.72 -11.64 13.30
CA ILE A 310 -4.08 -10.94 14.42
C ILE A 310 -4.98 -10.98 15.65
N GLY A 311 -6.26 -10.59 15.50
CA GLY A 311 -7.21 -10.58 16.61
C GLY A 311 -7.41 -11.97 17.23
N LYS A 312 -7.64 -13.00 16.39
CA LYS A 312 -7.80 -14.39 16.85
C LYS A 312 -6.56 -14.93 17.55
N PHE A 313 -5.37 -14.61 17.07
CA PHE A 313 -4.12 -15.05 17.69
C PHE A 313 -3.96 -14.47 19.11
N ASN A 314 -4.24 -13.18 19.27
CA ASN A 314 -4.20 -12.49 20.56
C ASN A 314 -5.30 -12.94 21.52
N LEU A 315 -6.44 -13.42 21.00
CA LEU A 315 -7.49 -14.09 21.79
C LEU A 315 -7.17 -15.56 22.11
N ASN A 316 -5.95 -16.03 21.81
CA ASN A 316 -5.52 -17.42 22.00
C ASN A 316 -6.34 -18.46 21.19
N GLN A 317 -7.01 -18.04 20.12
CA GLN A 317 -7.75 -18.91 19.19
C GLN A 317 -6.80 -19.37 18.06
N VAL A 318 -5.79 -20.16 18.41
CA VAL A 318 -4.61 -20.42 17.56
C VAL A 318 -4.97 -21.09 16.22
N GLU A 319 -5.85 -22.09 16.22
CA GLU A 319 -6.27 -22.79 15.00
C GLU A 319 -7.08 -21.88 14.07
N ALA A 320 -7.97 -21.06 14.66
CA ALA A 320 -8.78 -20.12 13.89
C ALA A 320 -7.91 -18.98 13.33
N ALA A 321 -6.89 -18.55 14.06
CA ALA A 321 -5.91 -17.55 13.62
C ALA A 321 -5.09 -18.07 12.43
N GLU A 322 -4.61 -19.32 12.50
CA GLU A 322 -3.87 -19.93 11.39
C GLU A 322 -4.71 -19.97 10.12
N LYS A 323 -5.97 -20.39 10.24
CA LYS A 323 -6.89 -20.44 9.10
C LYS A 323 -7.03 -19.05 8.46
N SER A 324 -7.32 -18.02 9.25
CA SER A 324 -7.43 -16.64 8.74
C SER A 324 -6.11 -16.13 8.13
N ALA A 325 -4.96 -16.47 8.70
CA ALA A 325 -3.67 -16.07 8.14
C ALA A 325 -3.36 -16.79 6.81
N ARG A 326 -3.72 -18.08 6.68
CA ARG A 326 -3.64 -18.84 5.42
C ARG A 326 -4.59 -18.30 4.36
N ASP A 327 -5.77 -17.83 4.75
CA ASP A 327 -6.72 -17.20 3.83
C ASP A 327 -6.18 -15.83 3.35
N ALA A 328 -5.46 -15.09 4.21
CA ALA A 328 -4.74 -13.88 3.82
C ALA A 328 -3.60 -14.17 2.83
N GLU A 329 -2.85 -15.27 3.03
CA GLU A 329 -1.77 -15.72 2.13
C GLU A 329 -2.27 -16.11 0.72
N LYS A 330 -3.44 -16.76 0.65
CA LYS A 330 -4.05 -17.19 -0.63
C LYS A 330 -4.78 -16.07 -1.36
N GLY A 331 -5.09 -14.98 -0.66
CA GLY A 331 -5.81 -13.84 -1.20
C GLY A 331 -5.14 -13.38 -2.50
N PRO A 332 -5.89 -13.19 -3.58
CA PRO A 332 -5.29 -12.59 -4.76
C PRO A 332 -4.89 -11.16 -4.33
N HIS A 333 -3.65 -10.73 -4.62
CA HIS A 333 -3.24 -9.31 -4.59
C HIS A 333 -2.70 -8.71 -3.29
N GLU A 334 -1.69 -9.30 -2.64
CA GLU A 334 -0.75 -8.50 -1.85
C GLU A 334 0.43 -9.38 -1.42
N SER A 335 1.67 -9.03 -1.81
CA SER A 335 2.82 -9.46 -1.02
C SER A 335 2.74 -8.65 0.26
N MET A 336 2.07 -9.21 1.27
CA MET A 336 2.15 -8.78 2.66
C MET A 336 3.11 -9.74 3.36
N PRO A 337 4.43 -9.47 3.36
CA PRO A 337 5.39 -10.29 4.08
C PRO A 337 4.96 -10.53 5.54
N GLN A 338 4.30 -9.54 6.16
CA GLN A 338 3.79 -9.60 7.52
C GLN A 338 2.87 -10.82 7.78
N VAL A 339 2.19 -11.34 6.77
CA VAL A 339 1.40 -12.58 6.89
C VAL A 339 2.30 -13.77 7.23
N HIS A 340 3.46 -13.90 6.59
CA HIS A 340 4.44 -14.95 6.88
C HIS A 340 5.06 -14.81 8.27
N ALA A 341 5.29 -13.57 8.73
CA ALA A 341 5.72 -13.32 10.10
C ALA A 341 4.68 -13.81 11.13
N LEU A 342 3.40 -13.49 10.91
CA LEU A 342 2.30 -13.94 11.78
C LEU A 342 2.12 -15.47 11.74
N LEU A 343 2.18 -16.08 10.56
CA LEU A 343 2.09 -17.54 10.41
C LEU A 343 3.24 -18.24 11.14
N ALA A 344 4.47 -17.73 11.05
CA ALA A 344 5.62 -18.27 11.78
C ALA A 344 5.36 -18.28 13.30
N GLU A 345 4.81 -17.21 13.86
CA GLU A 345 4.47 -17.13 15.29
C GLU A 345 3.34 -18.06 15.71
N ILE A 346 2.30 -18.15 14.89
CA ILE A 346 1.20 -19.10 15.11
C ILE A 346 1.75 -20.53 15.13
N LEU A 347 2.60 -20.89 14.17
CA LEU A 347 3.19 -22.22 14.06
C LEU A 347 4.17 -22.52 15.19
N LEU A 348 4.94 -21.54 15.67
CA LEU A 348 5.77 -21.69 16.86
C LEU A 348 4.93 -22.00 18.11
N LYS A 349 3.82 -21.30 18.29
CA LYS A 349 2.88 -21.55 19.39
C LYS A 349 2.26 -22.96 19.34
N LYS A 350 2.19 -23.55 18.14
CA LYS A 350 1.77 -24.93 17.89
C LYS A 350 2.91 -25.96 17.93
N ASP A 351 4.15 -25.55 18.25
CA ASP A 351 5.36 -26.37 18.16
C ASP A 351 5.63 -26.95 16.74
N ALA A 352 5.07 -26.34 15.69
CA ALA A 352 5.25 -26.72 14.29
C ALA A 352 6.53 -26.05 13.71
N TYR A 353 7.68 -26.41 14.26
CA TYR A 353 8.96 -25.74 13.99
C TYR A 353 9.42 -25.78 12.53
N THR A 354 9.17 -26.88 11.82
CA THR A 354 9.55 -27.02 10.39
C THR A 354 8.78 -26.05 9.52
N ASP A 355 7.48 -25.93 9.76
CA ASP A 355 6.59 -25.04 9.02
C ASP A 355 6.87 -23.58 9.41
N ALA A 356 7.09 -23.30 10.70
CA ALA A 356 7.50 -21.97 11.15
C ALA A 356 8.78 -21.50 10.46
N ALA A 357 9.81 -22.36 10.38
CA ALA A 357 11.05 -22.04 9.69
C ALA A 357 10.85 -21.78 8.19
N LYS A 358 9.90 -22.45 7.54
CA LYS A 358 9.54 -22.21 6.15
C LYS A 358 8.97 -20.79 5.98
N GLU A 359 7.98 -20.42 6.79
CA GLU A 359 7.36 -19.08 6.74
C GLU A 359 8.39 -17.97 7.04
N MET A 360 9.30 -18.19 8.01
CA MET A 360 10.38 -17.23 8.29
C MET A 360 11.31 -17.00 7.10
N ARG A 361 11.65 -18.07 6.35
CA ARG A 361 12.47 -17.95 5.15
C ARG A 361 11.75 -17.14 4.08
N THR A 362 10.47 -17.42 3.84
CA THR A 362 9.65 -16.66 2.90
C THR A 362 9.56 -15.18 3.30
N TYR A 363 9.32 -14.87 4.57
CA TYR A 363 9.37 -13.48 5.08
C TYR A 363 10.70 -12.80 4.74
N LEU A 364 11.83 -13.48 4.97
CA LEU A 364 13.16 -12.92 4.76
C LEU A 364 13.52 -12.75 3.28
N GLU A 365 12.92 -13.56 2.39
CA GLU A 365 13.04 -13.42 0.94
C GLU A 365 12.27 -12.17 0.44
N GLU A 366 11.04 -11.98 0.93
CA GLU A 366 10.20 -10.86 0.53
C GLU A 366 10.60 -9.53 1.21
N ALA A 367 10.94 -9.58 2.49
CA ALA A 367 11.29 -8.42 3.32
C ALA A 367 12.60 -8.62 4.10
N PRO A 368 13.76 -8.70 3.42
CA PRO A 368 15.06 -8.91 4.07
C PRO A 368 15.47 -7.76 5.01
N GLN A 369 14.90 -6.57 4.86
CA GLN A 369 15.10 -5.43 5.77
C GLN A 369 13.79 -5.04 6.46
N GLY A 370 12.79 -5.93 6.48
CA GLY A 370 11.52 -5.70 7.14
C GLY A 370 11.66 -5.57 8.66
N GLN A 371 10.65 -5.00 9.31
CA GLN A 371 10.62 -4.76 10.76
C GLN A 371 10.98 -5.99 11.60
N PHE A 372 10.64 -7.20 11.11
CA PHE A 372 10.87 -8.45 11.83
C PHE A 372 12.10 -9.22 11.33
N ALA A 373 12.86 -8.70 10.35
CA ALA A 373 13.90 -9.47 9.67
C ALA A 373 15.02 -9.93 10.60
N GLU A 374 15.56 -9.04 11.44
CA GLU A 374 16.62 -9.42 12.38
C GLU A 374 16.15 -10.51 13.36
N GLN A 375 14.93 -10.36 13.87
CA GLN A 375 14.36 -11.33 14.80
C GLN A 375 14.08 -12.67 14.11
N MET A 376 13.53 -12.66 12.89
CA MET A 376 13.27 -13.87 12.11
C MET A 376 14.56 -14.62 11.81
N ARG A 377 15.67 -13.92 11.49
CA ARG A 377 16.99 -14.58 11.33
C ARG A 377 17.46 -15.26 12.60
N LYS A 378 17.34 -14.58 13.75
CA LYS A 378 17.72 -15.11 15.05
C LYS A 378 16.90 -16.35 15.42
N SER A 379 15.57 -16.26 15.28
CA SER A 379 14.65 -17.37 15.54
C SER A 379 14.92 -18.55 14.62
N LEU A 380 15.11 -18.30 13.32
CA LEU A 380 15.42 -19.34 12.34
C LEU A 380 16.72 -20.09 12.68
N ALA A 381 17.78 -19.39 13.08
CA ALA A 381 19.03 -20.01 13.50
C ALA A 381 18.85 -20.94 14.71
N GLN A 382 18.03 -20.53 15.68
CA GLN A 382 17.72 -21.35 16.86
C GLN A 382 16.89 -22.60 16.49
N ILE A 383 15.91 -22.45 15.60
CA ILE A 383 15.10 -23.57 15.11
C ILE A 383 15.98 -24.55 14.33
N ASP A 384 16.82 -24.07 13.42
CA ASP A 384 17.69 -24.93 12.61
C ASP A 384 18.69 -25.70 13.50
N GLN A 385 19.25 -25.06 14.55
CA GLN A 385 20.08 -25.76 15.54
C GLN A 385 19.30 -26.84 16.32
N PHE A 386 18.06 -26.53 16.70
CA PHE A 386 17.19 -27.47 17.41
C PHE A 386 16.82 -28.68 16.53
N LEU A 387 16.50 -28.44 15.25
CA LEU A 387 16.17 -29.49 14.28
C LEU A 387 17.39 -30.35 13.89
N ALA A 388 18.58 -29.76 13.91
CA ALA A 388 19.84 -30.48 13.63
C ALA A 388 20.38 -31.30 14.82
N SER A 389 19.86 -31.09 16.04
CA SER A 389 20.32 -31.82 17.23
C SER A 389 19.77 -33.26 17.21
N PRO A 390 20.61 -34.31 17.29
CA PRO A 390 20.14 -35.70 17.27
C PRO A 390 19.23 -35.99 18.47
N GLN A 391 18.07 -36.64 18.23
CA GLN A 391 17.10 -37.02 19.27
C GLN A 391 17.60 -38.10 20.27
N SER A 392 18.90 -38.41 20.28
CA SER A 392 19.51 -39.53 21.02
C SER A 392 19.61 -39.34 22.54
N ASP A 393 19.31 -38.16 23.08
CA ASP A 393 19.38 -37.89 24.54
C ASP A 393 18.06 -38.21 25.30
N LEU A 394 17.10 -38.90 24.66
CA LEU A 394 15.79 -39.20 25.25
C LEU A 394 15.62 -40.64 25.74
N ASN A 395 16.59 -41.52 25.53
CA ASN A 395 16.55 -42.87 26.12
C ASN A 395 17.32 -42.87 27.46
N PRO A 396 16.68 -43.24 28.59
CA PRO A 396 17.42 -43.49 29.82
C PRO A 396 18.45 -44.61 29.57
N PRO A 397 19.62 -44.57 30.24
CA PRO A 397 20.62 -45.61 30.11
C PRO A 397 19.98 -46.96 30.42
N ALA A 398 20.24 -47.95 29.56
CA ALA A 398 19.79 -49.31 29.77
C ALA A 398 20.21 -49.77 31.18
N PRO A 399 19.30 -50.40 31.95
CA PRO A 399 19.67 -50.89 33.27
C PRO A 399 20.83 -51.87 33.14
N PRO A 400 21.77 -51.88 34.12
CA PRO A 400 22.92 -52.77 34.07
C PRO A 400 22.44 -54.23 33.95
N ALA A 401 23.04 -54.96 33.02
CA ALA A 401 22.79 -56.38 32.84
C ALA A 401 23.20 -57.16 34.11
N PRO A 402 22.47 -58.24 34.48
CA PRO A 402 22.66 -58.96 35.73
C PRO A 402 24.02 -59.66 35.86
#